data_AF-A0A375C5X2-F1
#
_entry.id   AF-A0A375C5X2-F1
#
_cell.length_a   1.000
_cell.length_b   1.000
_cell.length_c   1.000
_cell.angle_alpha   90.00
_cell.angle_beta   90.00
_cell.angle_gamma   90.00
#
_symmetry.space_group_name_H-M   'P 1'
#
loop_
_entity.id
_entity.type
_entity.pdbx_description
1 polymer ?
#
loop_
_entity_poly.entity_id
_entity_poly.type
_entity_poly.pdbx_seq_one_letter_code
_entity_poly.pdbx_strand_id
1 'polypeptide(L)'
;MLKGNIPQFEEPTEAQWQVAENALRKLVGQLQPRDLYEIPKDRGFCLPYAFLRDDGTYGNKISTSFRLADSPAVIYTLSVAVIPGGEASETTILNAAGRSATGLLSHLPEDTTVKQRLGPRPAKIGALTSEQGGIVVEVKRPGQPPREGYHVYTGYAGWAGSQILPTIEVVMESASRASYPKLTKDAPPYDQSRPRLDALLKSIRLRPTTPPMPELAGIQ
;
A
#
# COMPACT_ATOMS: atom_id res chain seq x y z
N MET A 1 -13.83 -7.40 -39.53
CA MET A 1 -14.00 -5.95 -39.33
C MET A 1 -14.96 -5.75 -38.16
N LEU A 2 -14.47 -5.46 -36.96
CA LEU A 2 -15.29 -5.08 -35.81
C LEU A 2 -14.86 -3.66 -35.42
N LYS A 3 -15.41 -2.66 -36.11
CA LYS A 3 -15.41 -1.28 -35.61
C LYS A 3 -16.64 -1.15 -34.71
N GLY A 4 -16.49 -1.52 -33.44
CA GLY A 4 -17.47 -1.09 -32.44
C GLY A 4 -17.44 0.43 -32.40
N ASN A 5 -18.60 1.08 -32.52
CA ASN A 5 -18.73 2.53 -32.32
C ASN A 5 -18.24 2.86 -30.91
N ILE A 6 -17.01 3.37 -30.81
CA ILE A 6 -16.52 3.96 -29.58
C ILE A 6 -17.31 5.26 -29.44
N PRO A 7 -18.11 5.45 -28.37
CA PRO A 7 -18.85 6.68 -28.19
C PRO A 7 -17.88 7.86 -28.22
N GLN A 8 -18.19 8.82 -29.07
CA GLN A 8 -17.43 10.05 -29.19
C GLN A 8 -17.54 10.80 -27.87
N PHE A 9 -16.44 11.41 -27.42
CA PHE A 9 -16.44 12.19 -26.19
C PHE A 9 -17.47 13.31 -26.31
N GLU A 10 -18.47 13.29 -25.43
CA GLU A 10 -19.46 14.35 -25.28
C GLU A 10 -19.04 15.26 -24.12
N GLU A 11 -19.04 16.57 -24.35
CA GLU A 11 -18.79 17.53 -23.28
C GLU A 11 -19.93 17.46 -22.24
N PRO A 12 -19.61 17.54 -20.93
CA PRO A 12 -20.64 17.57 -19.91
C PRO A 12 -21.57 18.78 -20.09
N THR A 13 -22.86 18.55 -19.92
CA THR A 13 -23.87 19.62 -19.82
C THR A 13 -23.62 20.50 -18.60
N GLU A 14 -24.13 21.74 -18.61
CA GLU A 14 -24.04 22.66 -17.47
C GLU A 14 -24.59 22.05 -16.17
N ALA A 15 -25.68 21.27 -16.26
CA ALA A 15 -26.25 20.57 -15.11
C ALA A 15 -25.29 19.50 -14.54
N GLN A 16 -24.58 18.76 -15.41
CA GLN A 16 -23.57 17.79 -14.98
C GLN A 16 -22.37 18.48 -14.36
N TRP A 17 -21.95 19.63 -14.89
CA TRP A 17 -20.91 20.47 -14.30
C TRP A 17 -21.30 20.93 -12.89
N GLN A 18 -22.51 21.44 -12.73
CA GLN A 18 -22.99 21.93 -11.43
C GLN A 18 -23.05 20.81 -10.38
N VAL A 19 -23.48 19.59 -10.77
CA VAL A 19 -23.49 18.42 -9.89
C VAL A 19 -22.07 18.04 -9.47
N ALA A 20 -21.13 17.98 -10.42
CA ALA A 20 -19.73 17.65 -10.14
C ALA A 20 -19.07 18.69 -9.23
N GLU A 21 -19.32 19.98 -9.50
CA GLU A 21 -18.79 21.08 -8.69
C GLU A 21 -19.31 21.00 -7.24
N ASN A 22 -20.60 20.76 -7.05
CA ASN A 22 -21.18 20.63 -5.72
C ASN A 22 -20.60 19.42 -4.97
N ALA A 23 -20.39 18.30 -5.65
CA ALA A 23 -19.75 17.12 -5.07
C ALA A 23 -18.30 17.42 -4.65
N LEU A 24 -17.54 18.12 -5.49
CA LEU A 24 -16.16 18.54 -5.17
C LEU A 24 -16.12 19.55 -4.01
N ARG A 25 -17.02 20.53 -3.99
CA ARG A 25 -17.13 21.49 -2.87
C ARG A 25 -17.44 20.77 -1.55
N LYS A 26 -18.34 19.79 -1.57
CA LYS A 26 -18.64 18.96 -0.41
C LYS A 26 -17.40 18.18 0.05
N LEU A 27 -16.70 17.52 -0.88
CA LEU A 27 -15.48 16.76 -0.60
C LEU A 27 -14.38 17.64 0.02
N VAL A 28 -14.10 18.79 -0.60
CA VAL A 28 -13.09 19.74 -0.10
C VAL A 28 -13.50 20.30 1.27
N GLY A 29 -14.79 20.57 1.49
CA GLY A 29 -15.30 21.02 2.78
C GLY A 29 -15.17 20.00 3.92
N GLN A 30 -14.95 18.72 3.60
CA GLN A 30 -14.69 17.65 4.57
C GLN A 30 -13.20 17.45 4.88
N LEU A 31 -12.32 18.12 4.13
CA LEU A 31 -10.87 18.01 4.30
C LEU A 31 -10.42 18.89 5.47
N GLN A 32 -9.71 18.28 6.41
CA GLN A 32 -9.17 18.94 7.58
C GLN A 32 -7.65 18.79 7.62
N PRO A 33 -6.89 19.86 7.91
CA PRO A 33 -5.47 19.72 8.18
C PRO A 33 -5.27 18.92 9.48
N ARG A 34 -4.15 18.21 9.58
CA ARG A 34 -3.73 17.54 10.81
C ARG A 34 -2.21 17.54 10.93
N ASP A 35 -1.70 17.49 12.15
CA ASP A 35 -0.26 17.41 12.39
C ASP A 35 0.30 16.01 12.10
N LEU A 36 1.62 15.94 11.89
CA LEU A 36 2.32 14.66 11.82
C LEU A 36 2.16 13.94 13.17
N TYR A 37 1.74 12.67 13.11
CA TYR A 37 1.39 11.83 14.27
C TYR A 37 0.07 12.14 14.98
N GLU A 38 -0.68 13.16 14.56
CA GLU A 38 -2.06 13.33 15.02
C GLU A 38 -2.94 12.20 14.47
N ILE A 39 -3.68 11.54 15.36
CA ILE A 39 -4.61 10.45 15.04
C ILE A 39 -6.05 10.93 15.31
N PRO A 40 -6.83 11.27 14.28
CA PRO A 40 -8.21 11.73 14.42
C PRO A 40 -9.11 10.66 15.07
N LYS A 41 -10.02 11.11 15.93
CA LYS A 41 -11.05 10.25 16.55
C LYS A 41 -12.33 10.15 15.71
N ASP A 42 -12.56 11.08 14.79
CA ASP A 42 -13.72 11.05 13.90
C ASP A 42 -13.62 9.92 12.87
N ARG A 43 -14.75 9.58 12.24
CA ARG A 43 -14.80 8.71 11.06
C ARG A 43 -14.24 9.44 9.83
N GLY A 44 -13.54 8.71 8.98
CA GLY A 44 -12.79 9.28 7.86
C GLY A 44 -11.46 8.58 7.64
N PHE A 45 -10.73 8.99 6.61
CA PHE A 45 -9.42 8.44 6.30
C PHE A 45 -8.30 9.48 6.42
N CYS A 46 -7.12 9.00 6.81
CA CYS A 46 -5.94 9.84 6.99
C CYS A 46 -5.12 9.88 5.69
N LEU A 47 -4.76 11.08 5.27
CA LEU A 47 -3.74 11.36 4.27
C LEU A 47 -2.53 12.00 4.96
N PRO A 48 -1.32 12.01 4.39
CA PRO A 48 -0.22 12.81 4.92
C PRO A 48 -0.66 14.27 5.13
N TYR A 49 -0.57 14.77 6.36
CA TYR A 49 -0.96 16.13 6.77
C TYR A 49 -2.45 16.52 6.60
N ALA A 50 -3.31 15.56 6.26
CA ALA A 50 -4.74 15.82 6.14
C ALA A 50 -5.61 14.66 6.64
N PHE A 51 -6.86 14.96 6.93
CA PHE A 51 -7.91 14.03 7.29
C PHE A 51 -9.13 14.34 6.46
N LEU A 52 -9.65 13.36 5.73
CA LEU A 52 -10.94 13.51 5.06
C LEU A 52 -11.99 12.86 5.94
N ARG A 53 -12.87 13.69 6.52
CA ARG A 53 -14.00 13.21 7.31
C ARG A 53 -15.04 12.56 6.40
N ASP A 54 -15.57 11.41 6.81
CA ASP A 54 -16.67 10.74 6.12
C ASP A 54 -17.68 10.14 7.12
N ASP A 55 -18.66 9.42 6.60
CA ASP A 55 -19.66 8.69 7.40
C ASP A 55 -19.24 7.24 7.73
N GLY A 56 -18.10 6.79 7.21
CA GLY A 56 -17.57 5.44 7.32
C GLY A 56 -18.24 4.42 6.39
N THR A 57 -18.84 4.84 5.28
CA THR A 57 -19.55 3.92 4.35
C THR A 57 -18.95 3.84 2.95
N TYR A 58 -18.17 4.84 2.53
CA TYR A 58 -17.64 4.92 1.17
C TYR A 58 -16.42 4.01 0.96
N GLY A 59 -16.39 3.31 -0.17
CA GLY A 59 -15.18 2.64 -0.62
C GLY A 59 -14.06 3.64 -0.85
N ASN A 60 -12.85 3.28 -0.43
CA ASN A 60 -11.68 4.13 -0.53
C ASN A 60 -10.45 3.28 -0.91
N LYS A 61 -9.48 3.90 -1.56
CA LYS A 61 -8.18 3.29 -1.84
C LYS A 61 -7.10 4.33 -1.64
N ILE A 62 -6.18 4.04 -0.73
CA ILE A 62 -5.08 4.92 -0.37
C ILE A 62 -3.81 4.10 -0.47
N SER A 63 -2.78 4.68 -1.08
CA SER A 63 -1.43 4.13 -1.05
C SER A 63 -0.48 5.25 -0.68
N THR A 64 0.36 5.02 0.33
CA THR A 64 1.29 6.02 0.83
C THR A 64 2.62 5.36 1.12
N SER A 65 3.68 5.95 0.58
CA SER A 65 5.05 5.55 0.86
C SER A 65 5.68 6.45 1.93
N PHE A 66 6.46 5.85 2.81
CA PHE A 66 7.23 6.55 3.82
C PHE A 66 8.61 5.92 3.99
N ARG A 67 9.51 6.66 4.62
CA ARG A 67 10.89 6.27 4.90
C ARG A 67 11.19 6.59 6.35
N LEU A 68 12.02 5.77 6.98
CA LEU A 68 12.54 6.08 8.31
C LEU A 68 13.72 7.03 8.14
N ALA A 69 13.77 8.10 8.93
CA ALA A 69 14.77 9.16 8.77
C ALA A 69 16.21 8.65 8.91
N ASP A 70 16.43 7.63 9.75
CA ASP A 70 17.72 7.00 10.00
C ASP A 70 18.09 5.91 8.98
N SER A 71 17.14 5.47 8.16
CA SER A 71 17.33 4.50 7.07
C SER A 71 16.57 4.95 5.81
N PRO A 72 16.94 6.09 5.22
CA PRO A 72 16.20 6.70 4.13
C PRO A 72 16.25 5.87 2.84
N ALA A 73 17.17 4.92 2.73
CA ALA A 73 17.26 4.02 1.58
C ALA A 73 16.29 2.83 1.65
N VAL A 74 15.44 2.74 2.67
CA VAL A 74 14.38 1.74 2.77
C VAL A 74 13.04 2.43 2.62
N ILE A 75 12.24 1.96 1.66
CA ILE A 75 10.90 2.48 1.39
C ILE A 75 9.89 1.48 1.91
N TYR A 76 8.92 1.99 2.66
CA TYR A 76 7.72 1.25 3.04
C TYR A 76 6.54 1.87 2.32
N THR A 77 5.73 1.05 1.66
CA THR A 77 4.46 1.49 1.07
C THR A 77 3.33 0.74 1.75
N LEU A 78 2.43 1.50 2.38
CA LEU A 78 1.19 1.00 2.96
C LEU A 78 0.05 1.34 2.01
N SER A 79 -0.65 0.31 1.53
CA SER A 79 -1.87 0.45 0.77
C SER A 79 -3.04 -0.10 1.57
N VAL A 80 -4.14 0.63 1.60
CA VAL A 80 -5.41 0.22 2.19
C VAL A 80 -6.49 0.42 1.14
N ALA A 81 -7.34 -0.57 0.95
CA ALA A 81 -8.47 -0.48 0.06
C ALA A 81 -9.72 -1.09 0.68
N VAL A 82 -10.80 -0.30 0.74
CA VAL A 82 -12.14 -0.80 0.97
C VAL A 82 -12.83 -0.91 -0.39
N ILE A 83 -13.00 -2.15 -0.84
CA ILE A 83 -13.71 -2.44 -2.09
C ILE A 83 -15.21 -2.47 -1.76
N PRO A 84 -16.03 -1.56 -2.33
CA PRO A 84 -17.48 -1.69 -2.22
C PRO A 84 -17.89 -3.01 -2.86
N GLY A 85 -18.71 -3.83 -2.16
CA GLY A 85 -19.33 -5.09 -2.61
C GLY A 85 -18.68 -5.86 -3.78
N GLY A 86 -18.16 -7.06 -3.52
CA GLY A 86 -17.54 -7.95 -4.52
C GLY A 86 -17.02 -9.24 -3.87
N GLU A 87 -16.22 -10.05 -4.57
CA GLU A 87 -15.52 -11.18 -3.94
C GLU A 87 -14.22 -10.70 -3.24
N ALA A 88 -13.79 -11.42 -2.20
CA ALA A 88 -12.50 -11.20 -1.57
C ALA A 88 -11.38 -11.33 -2.62
N SER A 89 -10.40 -10.45 -2.59
CA SER A 89 -9.35 -10.45 -3.60
C SER A 89 -8.37 -11.60 -3.36
N GLU A 90 -8.42 -12.66 -4.17
CA GLU A 90 -7.35 -13.70 -4.24
C GLU A 90 -5.98 -13.13 -4.68
N THR A 91 -5.91 -11.83 -4.97
CA THR A 91 -4.71 -11.17 -5.45
C THR A 91 -3.57 -11.21 -4.45
N THR A 92 -3.79 -11.38 -3.14
CA THR A 92 -2.68 -11.35 -2.17
C THR A 92 -1.75 -12.55 -2.30
N ILE A 93 -2.29 -13.76 -2.45
CA ILE A 93 -1.47 -14.96 -2.66
C ILE A 93 -0.79 -14.92 -4.04
N LEU A 94 -1.49 -14.43 -5.07
CA LEU A 94 -0.92 -14.24 -6.41
C LEU A 94 0.20 -13.19 -6.41
N ASN A 95 0.03 -12.08 -5.70
CA ASN A 95 1.05 -11.04 -5.54
C ASN A 95 2.26 -11.57 -4.77
N ALA A 96 2.03 -12.29 -3.67
CA ALA A 96 3.10 -12.93 -2.91
C ALA A 96 3.87 -13.94 -3.78
N ALA A 97 3.17 -14.78 -4.53
CA ALA A 97 3.77 -15.75 -5.43
C ALA A 97 4.55 -15.08 -6.57
N GLY A 98 3.93 -14.13 -7.28
CA GLY A 98 4.54 -13.43 -8.41
C GLY A 98 5.82 -12.69 -8.02
N ARG A 99 5.81 -11.97 -6.90
CA ARG A 99 7.03 -11.31 -6.40
C ARG A 99 8.10 -12.31 -6.01
N SER A 100 7.70 -13.45 -5.43
CA SER A 100 8.65 -14.52 -5.10
C SER A 100 9.17 -15.28 -6.31
N ALA A 101 8.47 -15.24 -7.44
CA ALA A 101 8.84 -15.89 -8.70
C ALA A 101 9.67 -15.00 -9.65
N THR A 102 9.98 -13.76 -9.26
CA THR A 102 10.83 -12.86 -10.05
C THR A 102 12.20 -13.49 -10.31
N GLY A 103 12.67 -13.44 -11.55
CA GLY A 103 13.89 -14.14 -11.99
C GLY A 103 13.70 -15.62 -12.37
N LEU A 104 12.51 -16.22 -12.13
CA LEU A 104 12.11 -17.50 -12.71
C LEU A 104 11.18 -17.28 -13.90
N LEU A 105 10.21 -16.38 -13.72
CA LEU A 105 9.21 -16.03 -14.72
C LEU A 105 9.55 -14.74 -15.49
N SER A 106 10.62 -14.05 -15.08
CA SER A 106 11.09 -12.80 -15.67
C SER A 106 12.60 -12.80 -15.76
N HIS A 107 13.17 -12.06 -16.70
CA HIS A 107 14.62 -11.88 -16.77
C HIS A 107 15.06 -10.92 -15.66
N LEU A 108 16.16 -11.27 -14.97
CA LEU A 108 16.83 -10.34 -14.07
C LEU A 108 17.75 -9.42 -14.89
N PRO A 109 18.02 -8.20 -14.42
CA PRO A 109 19.09 -7.39 -14.98
C PRO A 109 20.42 -8.16 -14.96
N GLU A 110 21.31 -7.84 -15.91
CA GLU A 110 22.68 -8.35 -15.91
C GLU A 110 23.35 -8.10 -14.54
N ASP A 111 24.23 -9.01 -14.15
CA ASP A 111 24.94 -9.00 -12.86
C ASP A 111 24.06 -9.05 -11.60
N THR A 112 22.79 -9.45 -11.73
CA THR A 112 21.86 -9.64 -10.60
C THR A 112 21.58 -11.11 -10.36
N THR A 113 21.77 -11.58 -9.13
CA THR A 113 21.45 -12.96 -8.71
C THR A 113 20.45 -12.98 -7.56
N VAL A 114 19.58 -14.00 -7.52
CA VAL A 114 18.66 -14.18 -6.39
C VAL A 114 19.39 -14.84 -5.24
N LYS A 115 19.48 -14.16 -4.08
CA LYS A 115 20.01 -14.74 -2.84
C LYS A 115 18.94 -15.52 -2.07
N GLN A 116 17.71 -14.99 -2.04
CA GLN A 116 16.64 -15.57 -1.24
C GLN A 116 15.27 -15.29 -1.87
N ARG A 117 14.36 -16.27 -1.76
CA ARG A 117 12.92 -16.10 -2.02
C ARG A 117 12.18 -16.10 -0.69
N LEU A 118 11.26 -15.16 -0.52
CA LEU A 118 10.62 -14.87 0.77
C LEU A 118 9.20 -15.44 0.90
N GLY A 119 8.70 -16.13 -0.13
CA GLY A 119 7.38 -16.75 -0.14
C GLY A 119 7.04 -17.46 -1.46
N PRO A 120 5.75 -17.66 -1.76
CA PRO A 120 4.60 -17.27 -0.94
C PRO A 120 4.58 -18.05 0.38
N ARG A 121 4.27 -17.40 1.49
CA ARG A 121 4.17 -18.03 2.82
C ARG A 121 3.16 -17.29 3.72
N PRO A 122 2.56 -17.98 4.70
CA PRO A 122 1.72 -17.33 5.71
C PRO A 122 2.48 -16.27 6.52
N ALA A 123 1.78 -15.19 6.87
CA ALA A 123 2.26 -14.07 7.67
C ALA A 123 1.13 -13.42 8.50
N LYS A 124 1.44 -12.32 9.20
CA LYS A 124 0.48 -11.53 9.96
C LYS A 124 0.61 -10.03 9.69
N ILE A 125 -0.53 -9.34 9.66
CA ILE A 125 -0.65 -7.89 9.77
C ILE A 125 -1.52 -7.60 10.99
N GLY A 126 -0.92 -7.13 12.08
CA GLY A 126 -1.57 -7.08 13.39
C GLY A 126 -2.10 -8.48 13.78
N ALA A 127 -3.42 -8.56 13.99
CA ALA A 127 -4.11 -9.83 14.28
C ALA A 127 -4.54 -10.60 13.00
N LEU A 128 -4.46 -9.98 11.83
CA LEU A 128 -5.02 -10.49 10.57
C LEU A 128 -4.08 -11.52 9.92
N THR A 129 -4.63 -12.63 9.45
CA THR A 129 -3.89 -13.62 8.64
C THR A 129 -3.64 -13.06 7.25
N SER A 130 -2.39 -13.08 6.81
CA SER A 130 -1.95 -12.46 5.56
C SER A 130 -0.96 -13.38 4.82
N GLU A 131 -0.67 -13.07 3.57
CA GLU A 131 0.36 -13.75 2.78
C GLU A 131 1.58 -12.86 2.61
N GLN A 132 2.78 -13.44 2.68
CA GLN A 132 4.03 -12.75 2.39
C GLN A 132 4.78 -13.40 1.25
N GLY A 133 5.39 -12.56 0.41
CA GLY A 133 6.31 -12.99 -0.64
C GLY A 133 7.34 -11.91 -0.93
N GLY A 134 8.22 -12.20 -1.88
CA GLY A 134 9.28 -11.30 -2.26
C GLY A 134 10.60 -11.99 -2.55
N ILE A 135 11.62 -11.18 -2.81
CA ILE A 135 12.96 -11.63 -3.16
C ILE A 135 14.00 -10.74 -2.49
N VAL A 136 15.15 -11.35 -2.22
CA VAL A 136 16.41 -10.69 -1.92
C VAL A 136 17.37 -11.03 -3.06
N VAL A 137 18.01 -10.01 -3.62
CA VAL A 137 18.95 -10.13 -4.73
C VAL A 137 20.30 -9.55 -4.36
N GLU A 138 21.34 -10.07 -5.00
CA GLU A 138 22.65 -9.44 -5.02
C GLU A 138 22.86 -8.81 -6.38
N VAL A 139 23.24 -7.53 -6.39
CA VAL A 139 23.64 -6.82 -7.61
C VAL A 139 25.14 -6.61 -7.53
N LYS A 140 25.87 -7.14 -8.50
CA LYS A 140 27.30 -6.89 -8.68
C LYS A 140 27.45 -5.76 -9.68
N ARG A 141 28.37 -4.84 -9.42
CA ARG A 141 28.71 -3.77 -10.36
C ARG A 141 30.22 -3.71 -10.52
N PRO A 142 30.74 -3.53 -11.74
CA PRO A 142 32.18 -3.39 -11.94
C PRO A 142 32.76 -2.29 -11.04
N GLY A 143 33.80 -2.62 -10.28
CA GLY A 143 34.48 -1.68 -9.39
C GLY A 143 33.74 -1.29 -8.10
N GLN A 144 32.60 -1.92 -7.78
CA GLN A 144 31.87 -1.69 -6.53
C GLN A 144 31.65 -3.00 -5.76
N PRO A 145 31.58 -2.95 -4.42
CA PRO A 145 31.22 -4.13 -3.65
C PRO A 145 29.82 -4.64 -4.04
N PRO A 146 29.57 -5.96 -4.01
CA PRO A 146 28.23 -6.50 -4.20
C PRO A 146 27.25 -5.87 -3.23
N ARG A 147 26.07 -5.54 -3.73
CA ARG A 147 25.03 -4.88 -2.94
C ARG A 147 23.77 -5.72 -2.89
N GLU A 148 23.18 -5.79 -1.71
CA GLU A 148 21.88 -6.42 -1.54
C GLU A 148 20.72 -5.48 -1.93
N GLY A 149 19.82 -6.00 -2.74
CA GLY A 149 18.51 -5.44 -3.06
C GLY A 149 17.42 -6.35 -2.49
N TYR A 150 16.27 -5.79 -2.10
CA TYR A 150 15.14 -6.61 -1.70
C TYR A 150 13.82 -5.93 -2.04
N HIS A 151 12.83 -6.76 -2.29
CA HIS A 151 11.46 -6.35 -2.48
C HIS A 151 10.57 -7.36 -1.74
N VAL A 152 9.88 -6.90 -0.71
CA VAL A 152 9.02 -7.71 0.16
C VAL A 152 7.59 -7.21 0.09
N TYR A 153 6.63 -8.12 0.06
CA TYR A 153 5.21 -7.83 0.05
C TYR A 153 4.52 -8.65 1.11
N THR A 154 3.68 -8.02 1.92
CA THR A 154 2.75 -8.69 2.83
C THR A 154 1.34 -8.18 2.57
N GLY A 155 0.38 -9.05 2.32
CA GLY A 155 -0.98 -8.68 1.92
C GLY A 155 -2.06 -9.43 2.72
N TYR A 156 -3.01 -8.68 3.28
CA TYR A 156 -4.28 -9.19 3.78
C TYR A 156 -5.38 -8.88 2.76
N ALA A 157 -6.13 -9.91 2.35
CA ALA A 157 -7.10 -9.80 1.26
C ALA A 157 -8.27 -8.85 1.57
N GLY A 158 -8.58 -8.64 2.86
CA GLY A 158 -9.77 -7.91 3.27
C GLY A 158 -11.05 -8.72 3.07
N TRP A 159 -12.15 -8.17 3.57
CA TRP A 159 -13.50 -8.67 3.33
C TRP A 159 -14.23 -7.66 2.46
N ALA A 160 -14.88 -8.16 1.41
CA ALA A 160 -15.59 -7.29 0.49
C ALA A 160 -16.72 -6.52 1.20
N GLY A 161 -16.81 -5.22 0.91
CA GLY A 161 -17.76 -4.32 1.57
C GLY A 161 -17.45 -3.97 3.02
N SER A 162 -16.38 -4.50 3.63
CA SER A 162 -16.03 -4.18 5.02
C SER A 162 -15.06 -3.00 5.11
N GLN A 163 -15.43 -2.02 5.93
CA GLN A 163 -14.62 -0.86 6.31
C GLN A 163 -13.70 -1.18 7.49
N ILE A 164 -14.03 -2.19 8.29
CA ILE A 164 -13.22 -2.61 9.44
C ILE A 164 -12.23 -3.73 9.10
N LEU A 165 -12.46 -4.42 7.99
CA LEU A 165 -11.57 -5.45 7.43
C LEU A 165 -11.20 -5.11 5.97
N PRO A 166 -10.54 -3.95 5.72
CA PRO A 166 -10.12 -3.58 4.37
C PRO A 166 -9.02 -4.51 3.85
N THR A 167 -8.78 -4.50 2.54
CA THR A 167 -7.53 -5.02 1.98
C THR A 167 -6.37 -4.17 2.51
N ILE A 168 -5.30 -4.81 2.97
CA ILE A 168 -4.10 -4.14 3.47
C ILE A 168 -2.89 -4.73 2.76
N GLU A 169 -2.05 -3.89 2.16
CA GLU A 169 -0.79 -4.30 1.58
C GLU A 169 0.35 -3.48 2.17
N VAL A 170 1.41 -4.16 2.56
CA VAL A 170 2.65 -3.55 3.02
C VAL A 170 3.78 -4.03 2.13
N VAL A 171 4.39 -3.10 1.42
CA VAL A 171 5.59 -3.34 0.61
C VAL A 171 6.79 -2.72 1.30
N MET A 172 7.88 -3.48 1.39
CA MET A 172 9.19 -2.96 1.78
C MET A 172 10.18 -3.20 0.65
N GLU A 173 10.86 -2.14 0.21
CA GLU A 173 11.86 -2.24 -0.85
C GLU A 173 13.11 -1.42 -0.53
N SER A 174 14.26 -1.85 -1.04
CA SER A 174 15.49 -1.07 -0.97
C SER A 174 15.63 -0.14 -2.17
N ALA A 175 15.97 1.11 -1.88
CA ALA A 175 16.22 2.14 -2.85
C ALA A 175 17.71 2.18 -3.24
N SER A 176 18.00 2.28 -4.53
CA SER A 176 19.36 2.49 -5.01
C SER A 176 19.71 3.97 -5.06
N ARG A 177 20.97 4.33 -4.79
CA ARG A 177 21.47 5.71 -4.96
C ARG A 177 21.45 6.18 -6.42
N ALA A 178 21.50 5.24 -7.37
CA ALA A 178 21.36 5.55 -8.80
C ALA A 178 19.94 6.06 -9.12
N SER A 179 18.92 5.47 -8.50
CA SER A 179 17.52 5.89 -8.64
C SER A 179 17.17 7.09 -7.76
N TYR A 180 17.90 7.29 -6.66
CA TYR A 180 17.66 8.35 -5.67
C TYR A 180 18.98 9.05 -5.29
N PRO A 181 19.47 10.01 -6.10
CA PRO A 181 20.80 10.61 -5.94
C PRO A 181 20.99 11.42 -4.65
N LYS A 182 19.89 11.83 -4.00
CA LYS A 182 19.92 12.49 -2.68
C LYS A 182 20.21 11.54 -1.51
N LEU A 183 20.21 10.23 -1.74
CA LEU A 183 20.57 9.26 -0.69
C LEU A 183 22.07 9.30 -0.41
N THR A 184 22.42 9.51 0.85
CA THR A 184 23.81 9.54 1.34
C THR A 184 24.31 8.16 1.77
N LYS A 185 23.41 7.21 1.97
CA LYS A 185 23.72 5.83 2.38
C LYS A 185 22.87 4.84 1.58
N ASP A 186 23.41 3.65 1.42
CA ASP A 186 22.70 2.52 0.84
C ASP A 186 21.75 1.89 1.85
N ALA A 187 20.79 1.11 1.34
CA ALA A 187 19.90 0.34 2.20
C ALA A 187 20.73 -0.72 2.94
N PRO A 188 20.52 -0.91 4.25
CA PRO A 188 21.14 -2.00 4.97
C PRO A 188 20.62 -3.35 4.43
N PRO A 189 21.37 -4.45 4.61
CA PRO A 189 20.92 -5.79 4.22
C PRO A 189 19.53 -6.14 4.76
N TYR A 190 18.82 -7.02 4.07
CA TYR A 190 17.46 -7.45 4.40
C TYR A 190 17.35 -7.94 5.84
N ASP A 191 18.29 -8.75 6.32
CA ASP A 191 18.26 -9.27 7.69
C ASP A 191 18.32 -8.16 8.76
N GLN A 192 18.94 -7.02 8.44
CA GLN A 192 18.98 -5.86 9.34
C GLN A 192 17.71 -5.00 9.23
N SER A 193 17.08 -4.98 8.05
CA SER A 193 15.84 -4.22 7.79
C SER A 193 14.58 -4.96 8.25
N ARG A 194 14.59 -6.29 8.21
CA ARG A 194 13.45 -7.16 8.50
C ARG A 194 12.82 -6.90 9.87
N PRO A 195 13.55 -6.74 10.99
CA PRO A 195 12.92 -6.50 12.29
C PRO A 195 12.02 -5.26 12.32
N ARG A 196 12.34 -4.23 11.52
CA ARG A 196 11.52 -3.01 11.41
C ARG A 196 10.25 -3.25 10.60
N LEU A 197 10.34 -4.07 9.54
CA LEU A 197 9.14 -4.53 8.82
C LEU A 197 8.25 -5.34 9.76
N ASP A 198 8.81 -6.30 10.49
CA ASP A 198 8.04 -7.15 11.41
C ASP A 198 7.36 -6.31 12.51
N ALA A 199 8.05 -5.29 13.04
CA ALA A 199 7.47 -4.33 13.99
C ALA A 199 6.34 -3.48 13.37
N LEU A 200 6.52 -2.98 12.15
CA LEU A 200 5.49 -2.24 11.41
C LEU A 200 4.25 -3.12 11.22
N LEU A 201 4.42 -4.33 10.68
CA LEU A 201 3.33 -5.28 10.45
C LEU A 201 2.57 -5.58 11.75
N LYS A 202 3.27 -5.82 12.86
CA LYS A 202 2.68 -6.07 14.18
C LYS A 202 1.88 -4.88 14.72
N SER A 203 2.25 -3.65 14.37
CA SER A 203 1.63 -2.42 14.89
C SER A 203 0.31 -2.04 14.21
N ILE A 204 0.04 -2.58 13.02
CA ILE A 204 -1.13 -2.23 12.23
C ILE A 204 -2.41 -2.75 12.90
N ARG A 205 -3.39 -1.87 13.08
CA ARG A 205 -4.70 -2.16 13.65
C ARG A 205 -5.73 -1.15 13.16
N LEU A 206 -7.01 -1.51 13.27
CA LEU A 206 -8.11 -0.58 13.03
C LEU A 206 -8.02 0.62 13.98
N ARG A 207 -8.23 1.83 13.45
CA ARG A 207 -8.30 3.05 14.25
C ARG A 207 -9.63 3.07 15.01
N PRO A 208 -9.63 3.24 16.35
CA PRO A 208 -10.87 3.46 17.09
C PRO A 208 -11.45 4.82 16.73
N THR A 209 -12.75 4.88 16.43
CA THR A 209 -13.47 6.11 16.07
C THR A 209 -14.62 6.41 17.03
N THR A 210 -15.04 7.66 17.09
CA THR A 210 -16.19 8.14 17.86
C THR A 210 -17.02 9.06 16.96
N PRO A 211 -18.25 8.68 16.57
CA PRO A 211 -18.91 7.40 16.86
C PRO A 211 -18.16 6.21 16.21
N PRO A 212 -18.30 4.98 16.75
CA PRO A 212 -17.62 3.78 16.23
C PRO A 212 -17.98 3.54 14.77
N MET A 213 -17.18 2.79 14.00
CA MET A 213 -17.52 2.46 12.61
C MET A 213 -18.93 1.83 12.53
N PRO A 214 -19.72 2.08 11.46
CA PRO A 214 -21.08 1.56 11.35
C PRO A 214 -21.19 0.05 11.60
N GLU A 215 -20.25 -0.73 11.08
CA GLU A 215 -20.17 -2.19 11.26
C GLU A 215 -19.97 -2.64 12.72
N LEU A 216 -19.50 -1.75 13.60
CA LEU A 216 -19.28 -2.04 15.03
C LEU A 216 -20.42 -1.56 15.92
N ALA A 217 -21.35 -0.76 15.41
CA ALA A 217 -22.40 -0.12 16.22
C ALA A 217 -23.43 -1.10 16.81
N GLY A 218 -23.54 -2.33 16.28
CA GLY A 218 -24.44 -3.37 16.76
C GLY A 218 -23.77 -4.52 17.56
N ILE A 219 -22.48 -4.41 17.85
CA ILE A 219 -21.69 -5.45 18.53
C ILE A 219 -21.30 -5.02 19.97
N GLN A 220 -21.77 -3.84 20.42
CA GLN A 220 -21.53 -3.31 21.78
C GLN A 220 -22.62 -3.71 22.77
#